data_AF-A0A9W5K317-F1
#
_entry.id   AF-A0A9W5K317-F1
#
_cell.length_a   1.000
_cell.length_b   1.000
_cell.length_c   1.000
_cell.angle_alpha   90.00
_cell.angle_beta   90.00
_cell.angle_gamma   90.00
#
_symmetry.space_group_name_H-M   'P 1'
#
loop_
_entity.id
_entity.type
_entity.pdbx_description
1 polymer ?
#
loop_
_entity_poly.entity_id
_entity_poly.type
_entity_poly.pdbx_seq_one_letter_code
_entity_poly.pdbx_strand_id
1 'polypeptide(L)'
;MKDTFVEKVDDFVKQHDVLKNDSTIVVGVSGGPDSLALLYYLLEKRAEKQLKIVVAHVDHMFRGDESYEDLQFVQGLCEELGIICETIRINVSQYQQQYGMNAQVAARECRYAFLERIMKKYDARYVALGHHGDDQVETILMRLVRGSTPKGYAGIAVKRPFHNGYLIRPLLGVTKEEIVDYCNKLNLMPRIDPSNKKEVYTRNRLRKYVLPHLKEENSQVHEKFQKFSVQMQEDEAYLQELAFEKMNKVITKKSDKQISLSIPAFESMSMPLQRRGIQLILNYLYEYKIPSSLSSIHIDKVIEFFKRTQPSGSLDFPGDLKIVRTYEECSFRFKQEIVSPFLQDLSVPGTITLLNGDEFVTEVSEDIPSNMNETVFVAKYNDISYPLRIRSRENGDRMSIQGMNGTKKIKAIFIEAKVPKEKREEWPVVCDASGTIIWVPLLKRSAFAISKEMAKKDKYMIIHYKSKESSGRIMK
;
A
#
# COMPACT_ATOMS: atom_id res chain seq x y z
N MET A 1 -34.46 -28.18 -28.92
CA MET A 1 -33.15 -28.59 -28.40
C MET A 1 -32.66 -27.46 -27.52
N LYS A 2 -32.33 -27.73 -26.25
CA LYS A 2 -31.77 -26.70 -25.37
C LYS A 2 -30.38 -26.31 -25.88
N ASP A 3 -30.02 -25.04 -25.81
CA ASP A 3 -28.74 -24.54 -26.30
C ASP A 3 -27.63 -24.88 -25.31
N THR A 4 -26.65 -25.68 -25.74
CA THR A 4 -25.53 -26.17 -24.93
C THR A 4 -24.69 -25.03 -24.35
N PHE A 5 -24.63 -23.87 -25.02
CA PHE A 5 -23.96 -22.68 -24.50
C PHE A 5 -24.67 -22.10 -23.28
N VAL A 6 -25.99 -21.85 -23.41
CA VAL A 6 -26.79 -21.22 -22.36
C VAL A 6 -26.83 -22.09 -21.10
N GLU A 7 -26.97 -23.41 -21.26
CA GLU A 7 -26.93 -24.36 -20.14
C GLU A 7 -25.60 -24.30 -19.38
N LYS A 8 -24.47 -24.32 -20.08
CA LYS A 8 -23.15 -24.22 -19.44
C LYS A 8 -22.97 -22.90 -18.69
N VAL A 9 -23.42 -21.78 -19.27
CA VAL A 9 -23.33 -20.48 -18.60
C VAL A 9 -24.27 -20.44 -17.38
N ASP A 10 -25.47 -20.99 -17.47
CA ASP A 10 -26.40 -21.08 -16.34
C ASP A 10 -25.85 -21.92 -15.18
N ASP A 11 -25.28 -23.08 -15.49
CA ASP A 11 -24.64 -23.95 -14.50
C ASP A 11 -23.46 -23.23 -13.84
N PHE A 12 -22.63 -22.55 -14.63
CA PHE A 12 -21.50 -21.76 -14.12
C PHE A 12 -21.95 -20.59 -13.23
N VAL A 13 -22.97 -19.85 -13.65
CA VAL A 13 -23.56 -18.73 -12.89
C VAL A 13 -24.13 -19.22 -11.57
N LYS A 14 -24.81 -20.37 -11.57
CA LYS A 14 -25.38 -20.99 -10.38
C LYS A 14 -24.30 -21.50 -9.43
N GLN A 15 -23.30 -22.22 -9.94
CA GLN A 15 -22.21 -22.79 -9.15
C GLN A 15 -21.42 -21.71 -8.40
N HIS A 16 -21.23 -20.54 -9.00
CA HIS A 16 -20.40 -19.46 -8.45
C HIS A 16 -21.19 -18.28 -7.85
N ASP A 17 -22.51 -18.42 -7.68
CA ASP A 17 -23.41 -17.36 -7.17
C ASP A 17 -23.17 -15.99 -7.84
N VAL A 18 -23.07 -16.01 -9.18
CA VAL A 18 -22.60 -14.86 -9.96
C VAL A 18 -23.69 -13.82 -10.15
N LEU A 19 -24.94 -14.27 -10.29
CA LEU A 19 -26.07 -13.42 -10.65
C LEU A 19 -27.29 -13.72 -9.77
N LYS A 20 -27.79 -12.69 -9.10
CA LYS A 20 -29.06 -12.73 -8.35
C LYS A 20 -30.20 -12.19 -9.20
N ASN A 21 -31.42 -12.61 -8.88
CA ASN A 21 -32.64 -12.07 -9.48
C ASN A 21 -32.83 -10.59 -9.07
N ASP A 22 -33.75 -9.90 -9.74
CA ASP A 22 -34.17 -8.53 -9.42
C ASP A 22 -33.01 -7.53 -9.34
N SER A 23 -32.01 -7.72 -10.20
CA SER A 23 -30.74 -7.00 -10.14
C SER A 23 -30.55 -6.11 -11.37
N THR A 24 -30.02 -4.91 -11.13
CA THR A 24 -29.52 -4.03 -12.18
C THR A 24 -28.07 -4.39 -12.53
N ILE A 25 -27.79 -4.56 -13.82
CA ILE A 25 -26.50 -5.00 -14.36
C ILE A 25 -26.01 -3.99 -15.41
N VAL A 26 -24.79 -3.53 -15.24
CA VAL A 26 -24.05 -2.80 -16.28
C VAL A 26 -23.23 -3.79 -17.09
N VAL A 27 -23.47 -3.90 -18.39
CA VAL A 27 -22.74 -4.80 -19.29
C VAL A 27 -21.73 -4.01 -20.10
N GLY A 28 -20.45 -4.33 -19.95
CA GLY A 28 -19.39 -3.72 -20.75
C GLY A 28 -19.35 -4.32 -22.16
N VAL A 29 -19.78 -3.55 -23.16
CA VAL A 29 -19.88 -4.01 -24.55
C VAL A 29 -18.81 -3.34 -25.41
N SER A 30 -17.96 -4.12 -26.08
CA SER A 30 -16.91 -3.60 -26.97
C SER A 30 -17.24 -3.74 -28.46
N GLY A 31 -18.41 -4.32 -28.80
CA GLY A 31 -18.79 -4.65 -30.18
C GLY A 31 -18.21 -5.97 -30.70
N GLY A 32 -17.32 -6.61 -29.94
CA GLY A 32 -16.74 -7.91 -30.27
C GLY A 32 -17.62 -9.09 -29.85
N PRO A 33 -17.33 -10.30 -30.36
CA PRO A 33 -18.18 -11.49 -30.19
C PRO A 33 -18.41 -11.83 -28.72
N ASP A 34 -17.40 -11.73 -27.86
CA ASP A 34 -17.52 -12.11 -26.44
C ASP A 34 -18.48 -11.20 -25.68
N SER A 35 -18.44 -9.91 -26.01
CA SER A 35 -19.28 -8.91 -25.37
C SER A 35 -20.72 -8.94 -25.88
N LEU A 36 -20.92 -9.29 -27.14
CA LEU A 36 -22.25 -9.50 -27.71
C LEU A 36 -22.88 -10.78 -27.18
N ALA A 37 -22.15 -11.90 -27.18
CA ALA A 37 -22.64 -13.15 -26.59
C ALA A 37 -23.07 -12.96 -25.12
N LEU A 38 -22.29 -12.22 -24.33
CA LEU A 38 -22.68 -11.88 -22.96
C LEU A 38 -23.97 -11.05 -22.89
N LEU A 39 -24.11 -10.03 -23.73
CA LEU A 39 -25.29 -9.18 -23.77
C LEU A 39 -26.54 -10.00 -24.12
N TYR A 40 -26.48 -10.81 -25.17
CA TYR A 40 -27.59 -11.63 -25.64
C TYR A 40 -27.98 -12.71 -24.62
N TYR A 41 -27.00 -13.38 -24.00
CA TYR A 41 -27.27 -14.30 -22.89
C TYR A 41 -28.04 -13.62 -21.75
N LEU A 42 -27.61 -12.42 -21.33
CA LEU A 42 -28.29 -11.69 -20.26
C LEU A 42 -29.69 -11.22 -20.68
N LEU A 43 -29.89 -10.87 -21.95
CA LEU A 43 -31.20 -10.51 -22.48
C LEU A 43 -32.17 -11.68 -22.49
N GLU A 44 -31.70 -12.88 -22.85
CA GLU A 44 -32.48 -14.11 -22.76
C GLU A 44 -32.93 -14.36 -21.30
N LYS A 45 -32.07 -14.09 -20.33
CA LYS A 45 -32.36 -14.23 -18.89
C LYS A 45 -33.11 -13.05 -18.27
N ARG A 46 -33.37 -11.98 -19.04
CA ARG A 46 -33.95 -10.73 -18.53
C ARG A 46 -35.31 -10.93 -17.90
N ALA A 47 -36.20 -11.66 -18.59
CA ALA A 47 -37.56 -11.91 -18.10
C ALA A 47 -37.55 -12.91 -16.93
N GLU A 48 -36.83 -14.03 -17.08
CA GLU A 48 -36.73 -15.09 -16.08
C GLU A 48 -36.20 -14.58 -14.73
N LYS A 49 -35.18 -13.72 -14.75
CA LYS A 49 -34.50 -13.21 -13.55
C LYS A 49 -34.85 -11.77 -13.19
N GLN A 50 -35.79 -11.15 -13.92
CA GLN A 50 -36.21 -9.75 -13.73
C GLN A 50 -35.01 -8.77 -13.74
N LEU A 51 -34.13 -8.92 -14.73
CA LEU A 51 -32.91 -8.13 -14.82
C LEU A 51 -33.18 -6.75 -15.44
N LYS A 52 -32.53 -5.72 -14.88
CA LYS A 52 -32.43 -4.41 -15.52
C LYS A 52 -31.06 -4.28 -16.15
N ILE A 53 -31.00 -4.22 -17.48
CA ILE A 53 -29.73 -4.23 -18.22
C ILE A 53 -29.43 -2.82 -18.72
N VAL A 54 -28.21 -2.35 -18.44
CA VAL A 54 -27.65 -1.11 -18.96
C VAL A 54 -26.36 -1.46 -19.70
N VAL A 55 -26.21 -1.02 -20.95
CA VAL A 55 -24.99 -1.21 -21.72
C VAL A 55 -24.04 -0.04 -21.47
N ALA A 56 -22.76 -0.35 -21.29
CA ALA A 56 -21.68 0.62 -21.17
C ALA A 56 -20.59 0.34 -22.21
N HIS A 57 -20.35 1.30 -23.10
CA HIS A 57 -19.32 1.23 -24.12
C HIS A 57 -18.28 2.34 -23.94
N VAL A 58 -16.99 2.00 -24.14
CA VAL A 58 -15.88 2.94 -24.03
C VAL A 58 -15.10 2.94 -25.34
N ASP A 59 -15.11 4.06 -26.04
CA ASP A 59 -14.24 4.33 -27.18
C ASP A 59 -12.92 4.93 -26.66
N HIS A 60 -11.82 4.20 -26.84
CA HIS A 60 -10.48 4.61 -26.42
C HIS A 60 -9.73 5.49 -27.44
N MET A 61 -10.34 5.78 -28.60
CA MET A 61 -9.80 6.60 -29.69
C MET A 61 -8.45 6.13 -30.26
N PHE A 62 -8.04 4.88 -30.03
CA PHE A 62 -6.75 4.36 -30.52
C PHE A 62 -6.71 4.16 -32.04
N ARG A 63 -7.86 3.95 -32.67
CA ARG A 63 -7.99 3.57 -34.10
C ARG A 63 -8.72 4.61 -34.95
N GLY A 64 -8.86 5.84 -34.44
CA GLY A 64 -9.56 6.92 -35.15
C GLY A 64 -11.00 6.52 -35.51
N ASP A 65 -11.31 6.54 -36.80
CA ASP A 65 -12.65 6.30 -37.35
C ASP A 65 -13.19 4.89 -37.06
N GLU A 66 -12.36 3.84 -37.09
CA GLU A 66 -12.81 2.47 -36.75
C GLU A 66 -13.39 2.40 -35.32
N SER A 67 -12.78 3.14 -34.39
CA SER A 67 -13.19 3.17 -32.99
C SER A 67 -14.51 3.94 -32.81
N TYR A 68 -14.76 4.93 -33.67
CA TYR A 68 -16.01 5.66 -33.71
C TYR A 68 -17.14 4.83 -34.32
N GLU A 69 -16.85 4.07 -35.37
CA GLU A 69 -17.80 3.13 -35.95
C GLU A 69 -18.17 1.99 -34.97
N ASP A 70 -17.22 1.50 -34.17
CA ASP A 70 -17.48 0.52 -33.10
C ASP A 70 -18.51 1.09 -32.09
N LEU A 71 -18.39 2.37 -31.75
CA LEU A 71 -19.32 3.07 -30.88
C LEU A 71 -20.70 3.21 -31.52
N GLN A 72 -20.78 3.62 -32.78
CA GLN A 72 -22.05 3.76 -33.52
C GLN A 72 -22.76 2.41 -33.66
N PHE A 73 -22.01 1.34 -33.93
CA PHE A 73 -22.54 -0.02 -33.99
C PHE A 73 -23.20 -0.44 -32.67
N VAL A 74 -22.52 -0.22 -31.54
CA VAL A 74 -23.09 -0.59 -30.22
C VAL A 74 -24.31 0.28 -29.87
N GLN A 75 -24.31 1.56 -30.24
CA GLN A 75 -25.47 2.43 -30.02
C GLN A 75 -26.68 1.96 -30.83
N GLY A 76 -26.52 1.76 -32.14
CA GLY A 76 -27.60 1.28 -33.01
C GLY A 76 -28.17 -0.06 -32.55
N LEU A 77 -27.29 -1.00 -32.17
CA LEU A 77 -27.71 -2.29 -31.61
C LEU A 77 -28.56 -2.13 -30.34
N CYS A 78 -28.20 -1.21 -29.45
CA CYS A 78 -28.96 -0.99 -28.22
C CYS A 78 -30.30 -0.30 -28.48
N GLU A 79 -30.36 0.59 -29.46
CA GLU A 79 -31.61 1.23 -29.91
C GLU A 79 -32.58 0.19 -30.47
N GLU A 80 -32.12 -0.70 -31.35
CA GLU A 80 -32.91 -1.81 -31.90
C GLU A 80 -33.45 -2.74 -30.81
N LEU A 81 -32.64 -3.01 -29.78
CA LEU A 81 -33.01 -3.88 -28.66
C LEU A 81 -33.82 -3.17 -27.56
N GLY A 82 -34.01 -1.85 -27.64
CA GLY A 82 -34.70 -1.06 -26.62
C GLY A 82 -33.98 -1.05 -25.26
N ILE A 83 -32.65 -0.97 -25.26
CA ILE A 83 -31.80 -1.02 -24.06
C ILE A 83 -31.07 0.31 -23.88
N ILE A 84 -30.94 0.74 -22.63
CA ILE A 84 -30.16 1.93 -22.27
C ILE A 84 -28.68 1.69 -22.62
N CYS A 85 -28.10 2.58 -23.43
CA CYS A 85 -26.70 2.56 -23.81
C CYS A 85 -25.99 3.83 -23.36
N GLU A 86 -25.00 3.68 -22.49
CA GLU A 86 -24.11 4.75 -22.05
C GLU A 86 -22.78 4.62 -22.76
N THR A 87 -22.36 5.70 -23.42
CA THR A 87 -21.09 5.73 -24.15
C THR A 87 -20.19 6.86 -23.64
N ILE A 88 -18.88 6.65 -23.76
CA ILE A 88 -17.89 7.72 -23.57
C ILE A 88 -16.76 7.55 -24.58
N ARG A 89 -16.25 8.68 -25.07
CA ARG A 89 -15.02 8.74 -25.87
C ARG A 89 -13.90 9.30 -25.00
N ILE A 90 -12.77 8.59 -24.95
CA ILE A 90 -11.63 8.96 -24.11
C ILE A 90 -10.38 8.92 -24.97
N ASN A 91 -9.68 10.06 -25.06
CA ASN A 91 -8.38 10.13 -25.70
C ASN A 91 -7.31 9.56 -24.75
N VAL A 92 -7.04 8.26 -24.87
CA VAL A 92 -6.08 7.59 -24.00
C VAL A 92 -4.66 8.12 -24.22
N SER A 93 -4.30 8.56 -25.43
CA SER A 93 -2.97 9.12 -25.74
C SER A 93 -2.67 10.39 -24.94
N GLN A 94 -3.66 11.27 -24.75
CA GLN A 94 -3.52 12.43 -23.88
C GLN A 94 -3.37 12.03 -22.40
N TYR A 95 -4.15 11.05 -21.96
CA TYR A 95 -4.07 10.52 -20.59
C TYR A 95 -2.70 9.89 -20.30
N GLN A 96 -2.10 9.20 -21.28
CA GLN A 96 -0.74 8.66 -21.16
C GLN A 96 0.31 9.73 -20.93
N GLN A 97 0.25 10.83 -21.69
CA GLN A 97 1.21 11.93 -21.56
C GLN A 97 1.11 12.61 -20.19
N GLN A 98 -0.11 12.76 -19.68
CA GLN A 98 -0.35 13.41 -18.41
C GLN A 98 0.14 12.59 -17.20
N TYR A 99 0.05 11.25 -17.26
CA TYR A 99 0.32 10.37 -16.11
C TYR A 99 1.52 9.42 -16.29
N GLY A 100 2.22 9.47 -17.42
CA GLY A 100 3.42 8.64 -17.67
C GLY A 100 3.13 7.14 -17.72
N MET A 101 1.93 6.73 -18.16
CA MET A 101 1.48 5.34 -18.12
C MET A 101 1.53 4.62 -19.48
N ASN A 102 1.61 3.28 -19.44
CA ASN A 102 1.44 2.44 -20.62
C ASN A 102 -0.02 2.49 -21.13
N ALA A 103 -0.21 2.57 -22.46
CA ALA A 103 -1.50 2.68 -23.12
C ALA A 103 -2.54 1.65 -22.64
N GLN A 104 -2.13 0.40 -22.44
CA GLN A 104 -3.03 -0.66 -22.00
C GLN A 104 -3.50 -0.48 -20.55
N VAL A 105 -2.64 0.07 -19.69
CA VAL A 105 -2.97 0.36 -18.28
C VAL A 105 -3.91 1.55 -18.23
N ALA A 106 -3.59 2.64 -18.94
CA ALA A 106 -4.43 3.83 -19.03
C ALA A 106 -5.83 3.52 -19.57
N ALA A 107 -5.94 2.74 -20.66
CA ALA A 107 -7.22 2.32 -21.21
C ALA A 107 -8.03 1.49 -20.20
N ARG A 108 -7.38 0.58 -19.47
CA ARG A 108 -8.02 -0.24 -18.44
C ARG A 108 -8.55 0.59 -17.27
N GLU A 109 -7.77 1.57 -16.80
CA GLU A 109 -8.19 2.49 -15.73
C GLU A 109 -9.38 3.35 -16.16
N CYS A 110 -9.29 4.00 -17.32
CA CYS A 110 -10.36 4.80 -17.88
C CYS A 110 -11.66 4.00 -18.04
N ARG A 111 -11.54 2.77 -18.53
CA ARG A 111 -12.69 1.86 -18.68
C ARG A 111 -13.33 1.53 -17.33
N TYR A 112 -12.54 1.19 -16.31
CA TYR A 112 -13.11 0.89 -14.99
C TYR A 112 -13.69 2.12 -14.30
N ALA A 113 -13.08 3.29 -14.44
CA ALA A 113 -13.64 4.54 -13.92
C ALA A 113 -15.00 4.85 -14.56
N PHE A 114 -15.15 4.63 -15.87
CA PHE A 114 -16.44 4.78 -16.54
C PHE A 114 -17.47 3.74 -16.05
N LEU A 115 -17.10 2.47 -15.97
CA LEU A 115 -17.99 1.42 -15.48
C LEU A 115 -18.46 1.69 -14.03
N GLU A 116 -17.56 2.20 -13.18
CA GLU A 116 -17.91 2.63 -11.82
C GLU A 116 -18.93 3.79 -11.84
N ARG A 117 -18.73 4.78 -12.72
CA ARG A 117 -19.67 5.91 -12.86
C ARG A 117 -21.06 5.44 -13.28
N ILE A 118 -21.15 4.51 -14.24
CA ILE A 118 -22.44 3.97 -14.69
C ILE A 118 -23.07 3.11 -13.61
N MET A 119 -22.28 2.30 -12.91
CA MET A 119 -22.76 1.50 -11.78
C MET A 119 -23.40 2.37 -10.70
N LYS A 120 -22.78 3.51 -10.36
CA LYS A 120 -23.36 4.50 -9.44
C LYS A 120 -24.64 5.14 -9.97
N LYS A 121 -24.63 5.58 -11.23
CA LYS A 121 -25.77 6.28 -11.87
C LYS A 121 -27.06 5.45 -11.84
N TYR A 122 -26.94 4.15 -12.02
CA TYR A 122 -28.09 3.24 -12.11
C TYR A 122 -28.30 2.36 -10.87
N ASP A 123 -27.57 2.64 -9.77
CA ASP A 123 -27.53 1.82 -8.56
C ASP A 123 -27.40 0.31 -8.89
N ALA A 124 -26.46 0.01 -9.79
CA ALA A 124 -26.29 -1.33 -10.31
C ALA A 124 -25.57 -2.21 -9.30
N ARG A 125 -26.10 -3.42 -9.08
CA ARG A 125 -25.46 -4.42 -8.23
C ARG A 125 -24.26 -5.07 -8.90
N TYR A 126 -24.31 -5.18 -10.23
CA TYR A 126 -23.33 -5.92 -11.00
C TYR A 126 -22.76 -5.13 -12.19
N VAL A 127 -21.47 -5.33 -12.46
CA VAL A 127 -20.83 -5.00 -13.73
C VAL A 127 -20.38 -6.31 -14.40
N ALA A 128 -20.90 -6.63 -15.57
CA ALA A 128 -20.58 -7.86 -16.30
C ALA A 128 -19.61 -7.60 -17.46
N LEU A 129 -18.58 -8.46 -17.60
CA LEU A 129 -17.61 -8.41 -18.71
C LEU A 129 -17.43 -9.80 -19.35
N GLY A 130 -17.35 -9.83 -20.68
CA GLY A 130 -17.27 -11.06 -21.48
C GLY A 130 -15.91 -11.74 -21.50
N HIS A 131 -15.25 -11.92 -20.36
CA HIS A 131 -14.05 -12.77 -20.32
C HIS A 131 -14.47 -14.25 -20.30
N HIS A 132 -13.75 -15.09 -21.02
CA HIS A 132 -14.07 -16.50 -21.20
C HIS A 132 -12.97 -17.46 -20.72
N GLY A 133 -13.23 -18.77 -20.73
CA GLY A 133 -12.32 -19.80 -20.24
C GLY A 133 -10.95 -19.78 -20.92
N ASP A 134 -10.88 -19.53 -22.23
CA ASP A 134 -9.58 -19.40 -22.91
C ASP A 134 -8.78 -18.17 -22.42
N ASP A 135 -9.45 -17.05 -22.09
CA ASP A 135 -8.81 -15.87 -21.49
C ASP A 135 -8.20 -16.19 -20.11
N GLN A 136 -8.83 -17.11 -19.38
CA GLN A 136 -8.35 -17.57 -18.09
C GLN A 136 -7.03 -18.33 -18.24
N VAL A 137 -6.97 -19.27 -19.18
CA VAL A 137 -5.76 -20.03 -19.50
C VAL A 137 -4.63 -19.07 -19.90
N GLU A 138 -4.91 -18.17 -20.84
CA GLU A 138 -3.95 -17.15 -21.28
C GLU A 138 -3.43 -16.29 -20.13
N THR A 139 -4.33 -15.84 -19.24
CA THR A 139 -3.97 -14.97 -18.12
C THR A 139 -3.08 -15.70 -17.12
N ILE A 140 -3.39 -16.95 -16.79
CA ILE A 140 -2.59 -17.74 -15.85
C ILE A 140 -1.21 -18.00 -16.43
N LEU A 141 -1.12 -18.48 -17.69
CA LEU A 141 0.16 -18.74 -18.36
C LEU A 141 1.02 -17.47 -18.47
N MET A 142 0.42 -16.35 -18.88
CA MET A 142 1.14 -15.08 -18.98
C MET A 142 1.71 -14.63 -17.62
N ARG A 143 0.96 -14.84 -16.54
CA ARG A 143 1.39 -14.49 -15.18
C ARG A 143 2.47 -15.43 -14.66
N LEU A 144 2.41 -16.72 -14.99
CA LEU A 144 3.46 -17.69 -14.68
C LEU A 144 4.78 -17.31 -15.37
N VAL A 145 4.74 -16.97 -16.67
CA VAL A 145 5.96 -16.59 -17.42
C VAL A 145 6.55 -15.27 -16.95
N ARG A 146 5.72 -14.27 -16.65
CA ARG A 146 6.18 -12.94 -16.22
C ARG A 146 6.65 -12.91 -14.75
N GLY A 147 6.15 -13.83 -13.93
CA GLY A 147 6.17 -13.71 -12.48
C GLY A 147 5.06 -12.79 -11.97
N SER A 148 4.40 -13.19 -10.88
CA SER A 148 3.32 -12.45 -10.24
C SER A 148 3.28 -12.72 -8.73
N THR A 149 2.40 -12.01 -8.02
CA THR A 149 2.09 -12.34 -6.62
C THR A 149 1.20 -13.59 -6.57
N PRO A 150 1.08 -14.28 -5.41
CA PRO A 150 0.16 -15.41 -5.23
C PRO A 150 -1.26 -15.13 -5.73
N LYS A 151 -1.85 -14.00 -5.29
CA LYS A 151 -3.14 -13.49 -5.80
C LYS A 151 -3.15 -13.26 -7.31
N GLY A 152 -2.01 -12.89 -7.89
CA GLY A 152 -1.82 -12.78 -9.33
C GLY A 152 -1.88 -14.14 -10.03
N TYR A 153 -1.26 -15.19 -9.52
CA TYR A 153 -1.28 -16.49 -10.21
C TYR A 153 -2.67 -17.12 -10.30
N ALA A 154 -3.59 -16.73 -9.42
CA ALA A 154 -4.97 -17.22 -9.44
C ALA A 154 -5.83 -16.72 -10.62
N GLY A 155 -5.25 -16.02 -11.60
CA GLY A 155 -5.93 -15.67 -12.85
C GLY A 155 -7.03 -14.60 -12.71
N ILE A 156 -8.11 -14.77 -13.44
CA ILE A 156 -9.27 -13.91 -13.51
C ILE A 156 -10.32 -14.41 -12.51
N ALA A 157 -10.67 -13.57 -11.52
CA ALA A 157 -11.73 -13.88 -10.57
C ALA A 157 -13.10 -13.91 -11.25
N VAL A 158 -13.93 -14.89 -10.91
CA VAL A 158 -15.31 -15.02 -11.43
C VAL A 158 -16.16 -13.84 -10.98
N LYS A 159 -16.05 -13.50 -9.69
CA LYS A 159 -16.75 -12.43 -9.02
C LYS A 159 -15.77 -11.73 -8.08
N ARG A 160 -15.73 -10.41 -8.11
CA ARG A 160 -14.92 -9.63 -7.16
C ARG A 160 -15.65 -8.36 -6.72
N PRO A 161 -15.40 -7.84 -5.51
CA PRO A 161 -15.89 -6.53 -5.12
C PRO A 161 -15.49 -5.46 -6.15
N PHE A 162 -16.44 -4.61 -6.51
CA PHE A 162 -16.25 -3.50 -7.43
C PHE A 162 -17.19 -2.37 -7.02
N HIS A 163 -16.63 -1.30 -6.50
CA HIS A 163 -17.37 -0.20 -5.88
C HIS A 163 -18.39 -0.72 -4.81
N ASN A 164 -19.66 -0.35 -4.91
CA ASN A 164 -20.75 -0.74 -4.01
C ASN A 164 -21.37 -2.12 -4.34
N GLY A 165 -20.84 -2.85 -5.33
CA GLY A 165 -21.33 -4.16 -5.72
C GLY A 165 -20.22 -5.07 -6.25
N TYR A 166 -20.47 -5.76 -7.36
CA TYR A 166 -19.56 -6.78 -7.88
C TYR A 166 -19.28 -6.66 -9.37
N LEU A 167 -18.03 -6.91 -9.76
CA LEU A 167 -17.67 -7.18 -11.14
C LEU A 167 -17.70 -8.70 -11.37
N ILE A 168 -18.49 -9.13 -12.34
CA ILE A 168 -18.78 -10.53 -12.67
C ILE A 168 -18.36 -10.89 -14.10
N ARG A 169 -18.04 -12.17 -14.31
CA ARG A 169 -17.64 -12.72 -15.62
C ARG A 169 -18.33 -14.06 -15.88
N PRO A 170 -19.61 -14.03 -16.31
CA PRO A 170 -20.40 -15.25 -16.50
C PRO A 170 -19.81 -16.23 -17.52
N LEU A 171 -19.11 -15.72 -18.54
CA LEU A 171 -18.60 -16.54 -19.64
C LEU A 171 -17.30 -17.30 -19.32
N LEU A 172 -16.75 -17.21 -18.10
CA LEU A 172 -15.53 -17.95 -17.74
C LEU A 172 -15.69 -19.48 -17.80
N GLY A 173 -16.93 -19.98 -17.78
CA GLY A 173 -17.24 -21.40 -17.93
C GLY A 173 -17.29 -21.92 -19.37
N VAL A 174 -17.08 -21.08 -20.37
CA VAL A 174 -17.16 -21.45 -21.80
C VAL A 174 -15.91 -21.05 -22.57
N THR A 175 -15.67 -21.70 -23.70
CA THR A 175 -14.55 -21.45 -24.61
C THR A 175 -14.85 -20.34 -25.62
N LYS A 176 -13.80 -19.87 -26.31
CA LYS A 176 -13.96 -18.92 -27.41
C LYS A 176 -14.78 -19.50 -28.57
N GLU A 177 -14.62 -20.79 -28.84
CA GLU A 177 -15.32 -21.50 -29.90
C GLU A 177 -16.82 -21.55 -29.65
N GLU A 178 -17.24 -21.92 -28.43
CA GLU A 178 -18.65 -21.93 -28.04
C GLU A 178 -19.30 -20.54 -28.11
N ILE A 179 -18.54 -19.48 -27.81
CA ILE A 179 -19.00 -18.09 -27.98
C ILE A 179 -19.25 -17.77 -29.45
N VAL A 180 -18.33 -18.16 -30.34
CA VAL A 180 -18.46 -17.92 -31.78
C VAL A 180 -19.66 -18.71 -32.33
N ASP A 181 -19.82 -19.95 -31.91
CA ASP A 181 -20.98 -20.78 -32.31
C ASP A 181 -22.30 -20.19 -31.83
N TYR A 182 -22.35 -19.67 -30.60
CA TYR A 182 -23.54 -18.97 -30.08
C TYR A 182 -23.85 -17.69 -30.88
N CYS A 183 -22.82 -16.90 -31.22
CA CYS A 183 -22.99 -15.73 -32.07
C CYS A 183 -23.53 -16.11 -33.46
N ASN A 184 -23.00 -17.17 -34.06
CA ASN A 184 -23.42 -17.66 -35.38
C ASN A 184 -24.87 -18.16 -35.35
N LYS A 185 -25.27 -18.91 -34.31
CA LYS A 185 -26.66 -19.39 -34.13
C LYS A 185 -27.66 -18.24 -34.08
N LEU A 186 -27.29 -17.14 -33.43
CA LEU A 186 -28.10 -15.93 -33.33
C LEU A 186 -27.93 -14.97 -34.51
N ASN A 187 -27.15 -15.34 -35.53
CA ASN A 187 -26.81 -14.51 -36.69
C ASN A 187 -26.25 -13.13 -36.30
N LEU A 188 -25.48 -13.06 -35.22
CA LEU A 188 -24.85 -11.82 -34.78
C LEU A 188 -23.70 -11.47 -35.74
N MET A 189 -23.54 -10.19 -36.04
CA MET A 189 -22.42 -9.68 -36.85
C MET A 189 -21.43 -8.90 -35.95
N PRO A 190 -20.61 -9.59 -35.13
CA PRO A 190 -19.66 -8.93 -34.26
C PRO A 190 -18.54 -8.26 -35.07
N ARG A 191 -18.06 -7.12 -34.57
CA ARG A 191 -16.88 -6.48 -35.14
C ARG A 191 -15.61 -7.22 -34.71
N ILE A 192 -14.76 -7.53 -35.68
CA ILE A 192 -13.49 -8.22 -35.46
C ILE A 192 -12.36 -7.20 -35.47
N ASP A 193 -11.73 -6.98 -34.32
CA ASP A 193 -10.56 -6.11 -34.22
C ASP A 193 -9.33 -6.75 -34.94
N PRO A 194 -8.78 -6.11 -35.99
CA PRO A 194 -7.61 -6.61 -36.73
C PRO A 194 -6.36 -6.76 -35.86
N SER A 195 -6.24 -5.97 -34.78
CA SER A 195 -5.10 -6.01 -33.86
C SER A 195 -4.99 -7.33 -33.11
N ASN A 196 -6.09 -8.09 -32.98
CA ASN A 196 -6.10 -9.43 -32.40
C ASN A 196 -5.24 -10.44 -33.18
N LYS A 197 -4.92 -10.14 -34.44
CA LYS A 197 -4.04 -10.97 -35.29
C LYS A 197 -2.55 -10.62 -35.15
N LYS A 198 -2.20 -9.51 -34.49
CA LYS A 198 -0.80 -9.05 -34.38
C LYS A 198 -0.03 -9.84 -33.33
N GLU A 199 1.10 -10.44 -33.70
CA GLU A 199 1.91 -11.30 -32.82
C GLU A 199 2.83 -10.56 -31.83
N VAL A 200 2.81 -9.22 -31.86
CA VAL A 200 3.60 -8.36 -30.97
C VAL A 200 3.24 -8.61 -29.50
N TYR A 201 1.97 -8.89 -29.22
CA TYR A 201 1.48 -9.09 -27.85
C TYR A 201 1.66 -10.53 -27.36
N THR A 202 2.27 -10.71 -26.18
CA THR A 202 2.48 -12.03 -25.54
C THR A 202 1.21 -12.86 -25.47
N ARG A 203 0.08 -12.22 -25.16
CA ARG A 203 -1.24 -12.88 -25.10
C ARG A 203 -1.63 -13.52 -26.44
N ASN A 204 -1.43 -12.81 -27.55
CA ASN A 204 -1.75 -13.32 -28.89
C ASN A 204 -0.86 -14.51 -29.27
N ARG A 205 0.42 -14.49 -28.87
CA ARG A 205 1.32 -15.65 -29.07
C ARG A 205 0.88 -16.86 -28.26
N LEU A 206 0.52 -16.69 -26.99
CA LEU A 206 0.00 -17.78 -26.15
C LEU A 206 -1.27 -18.39 -26.75
N ARG A 207 -2.22 -17.54 -27.18
CA ARG A 207 -3.46 -17.97 -27.84
C ARG A 207 -3.21 -18.75 -29.13
N LYS A 208 -2.27 -18.28 -29.96
CA LYS A 208 -2.00 -18.86 -31.28
C LYS A 208 -1.16 -20.15 -31.21
N TYR A 209 -0.18 -20.21 -30.31
CA TYR A 209 0.84 -21.26 -30.34
C TYR A 209 0.83 -22.20 -29.12
N VAL A 210 0.26 -21.80 -27.97
CA VAL A 210 0.32 -22.62 -26.75
C VAL A 210 -1.04 -23.22 -26.42
N LEU A 211 -2.10 -22.41 -26.43
CA LEU A 211 -3.45 -22.86 -26.11
C LEU A 211 -3.94 -24.01 -27.01
N PRO A 212 -3.69 -24.04 -28.34
CA PRO A 212 -4.14 -25.16 -29.17
C PRO A 212 -3.54 -26.49 -28.76
N HIS A 213 -2.23 -26.55 -28.52
CA HIS A 213 -1.56 -27.77 -28.04
C HIS A 213 -2.09 -28.21 -26.66
N LEU A 214 -2.42 -27.28 -25.77
CA LEU A 214 -3.08 -27.62 -24.50
C LEU A 214 -4.49 -28.21 -24.69
N LYS A 215 -5.22 -27.75 -25.72
CA LYS A 215 -6.53 -28.31 -26.08
C LYS A 215 -6.43 -29.67 -26.74
N GLU A 216 -5.35 -29.95 -27.48
CA GLU A 216 -5.05 -31.29 -28.02
C GLU A 216 -4.82 -32.30 -26.89
N GLU A 217 -4.08 -31.91 -25.85
CA GLU A 217 -3.90 -32.75 -24.65
C GLU A 217 -5.20 -32.91 -23.85
N ASN A 218 -5.99 -31.84 -23.73
CA ASN A 218 -7.28 -31.88 -23.05
C ASN A 218 -8.23 -30.81 -23.58
N SER A 219 -9.29 -31.22 -24.27
CA SER A 219 -10.30 -30.31 -24.83
C SER A 219 -11.00 -29.46 -23.76
N GLN A 220 -11.06 -29.94 -22.51
CA GLN A 220 -11.61 -29.25 -21.34
C GLN A 220 -10.54 -28.54 -20.49
N VAL A 221 -9.37 -28.22 -21.05
CA VAL A 221 -8.27 -27.56 -20.30
C VAL A 221 -8.72 -26.26 -19.61
N HIS A 222 -9.61 -25.50 -20.23
CA HIS A 222 -10.17 -24.26 -19.66
C HIS A 222 -10.89 -24.51 -18.31
N GLU A 223 -11.62 -25.63 -18.17
CA GLU A 223 -12.26 -26.02 -16.91
C GLU A 223 -11.23 -26.36 -15.83
N LYS A 224 -10.11 -27.00 -16.20
CA LYS A 224 -9.01 -27.33 -15.26
C LYS A 224 -8.33 -26.07 -14.75
N PHE A 225 -8.06 -25.11 -15.64
CA PHE A 225 -7.51 -23.80 -15.26
C PHE A 225 -8.50 -23.00 -14.41
N GLN A 226 -9.81 -23.13 -14.69
CA GLN A 226 -10.83 -22.49 -13.88
C GLN A 226 -10.91 -23.09 -12.48
N LYS A 227 -10.87 -24.42 -12.34
CA LYS A 227 -10.78 -25.11 -11.03
C LYS A 227 -9.54 -24.69 -10.25
N PHE A 228 -8.38 -24.65 -10.91
CA PHE A 228 -7.13 -24.16 -10.31
C PHE A 228 -7.27 -22.71 -9.82
N SER A 229 -7.86 -21.84 -10.63
CA SER A 229 -8.10 -20.43 -10.28
C SER A 229 -8.97 -20.29 -9.03
N VAL A 230 -10.07 -21.03 -8.94
CA VAL A 230 -10.99 -21.01 -7.79
C VAL A 230 -10.27 -21.48 -6.52
N GLN A 231 -9.61 -22.63 -6.57
CA GLN A 231 -8.87 -23.17 -5.41
C GLN A 231 -7.79 -22.19 -4.92
N MET A 232 -7.01 -21.61 -5.85
CA MET A 232 -5.99 -20.62 -5.51
C MET A 232 -6.58 -19.33 -4.92
N GLN A 233 -7.78 -18.91 -5.35
CA GLN A 233 -8.45 -17.74 -4.78
C GLN A 233 -8.96 -18.00 -3.36
N GLU A 234 -9.50 -19.20 -3.11
CA GLU A 234 -9.96 -19.64 -1.79
C GLU A 234 -8.79 -19.75 -0.81
N ASP A 235 -7.72 -20.45 -1.20
CA ASP A 235 -6.49 -20.59 -0.41
C ASP A 235 -5.87 -19.21 -0.11
N GLU A 236 -5.81 -18.32 -1.11
CA GLU A 236 -5.30 -16.97 -0.92
C GLU A 236 -6.16 -16.16 0.05
N ALA A 237 -7.48 -16.24 -0.06
CA ALA A 237 -8.39 -15.52 0.82
C ALA A 237 -8.20 -15.94 2.29
N TYR A 238 -8.16 -17.25 2.54
CA TYR A 238 -7.93 -17.80 3.88
C TYR A 238 -6.55 -17.38 4.44
N LEU A 239 -5.49 -17.50 3.65
CA LEU A 239 -4.14 -17.11 4.08
C LEU A 239 -4.01 -15.60 4.31
N GLN A 240 -4.75 -14.78 3.56
CA GLN A 240 -4.79 -13.34 3.73
C GLN A 240 -5.50 -12.93 5.02
N GLU A 241 -6.62 -13.59 5.35
CA GLU A 241 -7.34 -13.40 6.62
C GLU A 241 -6.46 -13.79 7.81
N LEU A 242 -5.87 -14.98 7.78
CA LEU A 242 -4.97 -15.44 8.83
C LEU A 242 -3.74 -14.52 9.00
N ALA A 243 -3.19 -14.00 7.89
CA ALA A 243 -2.11 -13.03 7.95
C ALA A 243 -2.55 -11.72 8.62
N PHE A 244 -3.75 -11.22 8.30
CA PHE A 244 -4.29 -10.02 8.94
C PHE A 244 -4.45 -10.20 10.46
N GLU A 245 -5.03 -11.30 10.90
CA GLU A 245 -5.20 -11.62 12.32
C GLU A 245 -3.87 -11.69 13.07
N LYS A 246 -2.87 -12.37 12.49
CA LYS A 246 -1.55 -12.51 13.10
C LYS A 246 -0.79 -11.18 13.13
N MET A 247 -0.88 -10.39 12.06
CA MET A 247 -0.22 -9.07 11.99
C MET A 247 -0.72 -8.12 13.07
N ASN A 248 -2.01 -8.15 13.42
CA ASN A 248 -2.55 -7.34 14.52
C ASN A 248 -1.87 -7.64 15.87
N LYS A 249 -1.30 -8.82 16.07
CA LYS A 249 -0.57 -9.22 17.29
C LYS A 249 0.92 -8.86 17.23
N VAL A 250 1.44 -8.57 16.05
CA VAL A 250 2.86 -8.34 15.78
C VAL A 250 3.19 -6.84 15.63
N ILE A 251 2.21 -6.05 15.19
CA ILE A 251 2.32 -4.60 15.06
C ILE A 251 2.35 -3.94 16.45
N THR A 252 3.40 -3.17 16.72
CA THR A 252 3.59 -2.44 17.98
C THR A 252 3.15 -0.99 17.88
N LYS A 253 3.17 -0.40 16.68
CA LYS A 253 2.72 0.98 16.41
C LYS A 253 2.11 1.10 15.02
N LYS A 254 0.98 1.81 14.91
CA LYS A 254 0.30 2.08 13.64
C LYS A 254 -0.11 3.55 13.55
N SER A 255 0.23 4.18 12.44
CA SER A 255 -0.17 5.55 12.05
C SER A 255 -0.19 5.63 10.52
N ASP A 256 -0.74 6.70 9.95
CA ASP A 256 -0.90 6.84 8.49
C ASP A 256 0.42 6.73 7.72
N LYS A 257 1.53 7.19 8.30
CA LYS A 257 2.85 7.21 7.64
C LYS A 257 3.87 6.24 8.23
N GLN A 258 3.49 5.47 9.24
CA GLN A 258 4.40 4.55 9.93
C GLN A 258 3.70 3.31 10.48
N ILE A 259 4.26 2.14 10.19
CA ILE A 259 4.00 0.88 10.89
C ILE A 259 5.28 0.45 11.61
N SER A 260 5.18 0.03 12.86
CA SER A 260 6.27 -0.64 13.59
C SER A 260 5.83 -2.00 14.08
N LEU A 261 6.77 -2.94 14.14
CA LEU A 261 6.53 -4.32 14.52
C LEU A 261 7.68 -4.90 15.34
N SER A 262 7.36 -5.94 16.11
CA SER A 262 8.35 -6.80 16.78
C SER A 262 8.85 -7.88 15.82
N ILE A 263 10.16 -7.90 15.55
CA ILE A 263 10.81 -8.88 14.68
C ILE A 263 10.67 -10.31 15.23
N PRO A 264 10.92 -10.61 16.53
CA PRO A 264 10.75 -11.97 17.06
C PRO A 264 9.31 -12.48 16.89
N ALA A 265 8.32 -11.63 17.20
CA ALA A 265 6.91 -11.98 17.01
C ALA A 265 6.57 -12.21 15.53
N PHE A 266 7.13 -11.41 14.62
CA PHE A 266 6.96 -11.57 13.18
C PHE A 266 7.59 -12.88 12.66
N GLU A 267 8.81 -13.19 13.10
CA GLU A 267 9.54 -14.39 12.72
C GLU A 267 8.89 -15.67 13.24
N SER A 268 8.11 -15.59 14.32
CA SER A 268 7.31 -16.72 14.83
C SER A 268 6.17 -17.14 13.87
N MET A 269 5.77 -16.27 12.95
CA MET A 269 4.78 -16.61 11.93
C MET A 269 5.39 -17.48 10.84
N SER A 270 4.59 -18.32 10.19
CA SER A 270 5.06 -19.08 9.04
C SER A 270 5.43 -18.17 7.87
N MET A 271 6.39 -18.60 7.04
CA MET A 271 6.88 -17.83 5.89
C MET A 271 5.78 -17.33 4.94
N PRO A 272 4.70 -18.09 4.63
CA PRO A 272 3.59 -17.60 3.83
C PRO A 272 2.86 -16.40 4.46
N LEU A 273 2.77 -16.35 5.79
CA LEU A 273 2.13 -15.25 6.51
C LEU A 273 3.07 -14.05 6.64
N GLN A 274 4.38 -14.28 6.82
CA GLN A 274 5.38 -13.20 6.80
C GLN A 274 5.35 -12.42 5.48
N ARG A 275 5.34 -13.13 4.34
CA ARG A 275 5.26 -12.49 3.01
C ARG A 275 3.99 -11.64 2.85
N ARG A 276 2.83 -12.18 3.26
CA ARG A 276 1.56 -11.45 3.23
C ARG A 276 1.54 -10.29 4.22
N GLY A 277 2.15 -10.44 5.39
CA GLY A 277 2.27 -9.42 6.40
C GLY A 277 3.04 -8.20 5.91
N ILE A 278 4.19 -8.41 5.25
CA ILE A 278 4.93 -7.32 4.60
C ILE A 278 4.09 -6.69 3.49
N GLN A 279 3.43 -7.50 2.65
CA GLN A 279 2.57 -6.96 1.59
C GLN A 279 1.40 -6.12 2.16
N LEU A 280 0.81 -6.51 3.28
CA LEU A 280 -0.22 -5.75 4.01
C LEU A 280 0.32 -4.40 4.49
N ILE A 281 1.53 -4.38 5.07
CA ILE A 281 2.18 -3.13 5.50
C ILE A 281 2.40 -2.20 4.30
N LEU A 282 2.95 -2.72 3.20
CA LEU A 282 3.21 -1.93 2.00
C LEU A 282 1.90 -1.41 1.38
N ASN A 283 0.86 -2.24 1.26
CA ASN A 283 -0.45 -1.82 0.76
C ASN A 283 -1.03 -0.67 1.59
N TYR A 284 -0.91 -0.76 2.93
CA TYR A 284 -1.40 0.26 3.85
C TYR A 284 -0.63 1.58 3.68
N LEU A 285 0.71 1.52 3.68
CA LEU A 285 1.55 2.71 3.63
C LEU A 285 1.49 3.42 2.26
N TYR A 286 1.47 2.69 1.14
CA TYR A 286 1.34 3.30 -0.18
C TYR A 286 -0.11 3.67 -0.56
N GLU A 287 -1.08 3.56 0.35
CA GLU A 287 -2.50 3.80 0.06
C GLU A 287 -2.99 3.05 -1.19
N TYR A 288 -2.56 1.79 -1.33
CA TYR A 288 -2.82 0.94 -2.50
C TYR A 288 -2.23 1.45 -3.85
N LYS A 289 -1.44 2.52 -3.85
CA LYS A 289 -0.69 3.04 -5.02
C LYS A 289 0.75 2.52 -5.01
N ILE A 290 0.90 1.20 -4.92
CA ILE A 290 2.22 0.55 -4.88
C ILE A 290 2.97 0.83 -6.19
N PRO A 291 4.19 1.41 -6.14
CA PRO A 291 5.04 1.55 -7.31
C PRO A 291 5.23 0.24 -8.07
N SER A 292 5.15 0.27 -9.39
CA SER A 292 5.32 -0.91 -10.26
C SER A 292 6.70 -1.58 -10.13
N SER A 293 7.68 -0.87 -9.56
CA SER A 293 9.00 -1.39 -9.22
C SER A 293 9.01 -2.33 -8.01
N LEU A 294 7.97 -2.30 -7.16
CA LEU A 294 7.85 -3.22 -6.03
C LEU A 294 7.41 -4.61 -6.50
N SER A 295 8.31 -5.58 -6.31
CA SER A 295 8.15 -6.98 -6.69
C SER A 295 8.34 -7.90 -5.49
N SER A 296 8.11 -9.21 -5.65
CA SER A 296 8.39 -10.23 -4.64
C SER A 296 9.81 -10.15 -4.08
N ILE A 297 10.79 -9.74 -4.90
CA ILE A 297 12.19 -9.54 -4.51
C ILE A 297 12.30 -8.55 -3.34
N HIS A 298 11.46 -7.51 -3.31
CA HIS A 298 11.49 -6.54 -2.22
C HIS A 298 10.97 -7.13 -0.91
N ILE A 299 9.93 -7.97 -0.97
CA ILE A 299 9.41 -8.67 0.21
C ILE A 299 10.48 -9.61 0.76
N ASP A 300 11.12 -10.39 -0.10
CA ASP A 300 12.18 -11.32 0.33
C ASP A 300 13.39 -10.56 0.90
N LYS A 301 13.75 -9.38 0.37
CA LYS A 301 14.78 -8.49 0.93
C LYS A 301 14.47 -8.03 2.36
N VAL A 302 13.20 -7.74 2.68
CA VAL A 302 12.81 -7.38 4.06
C VAL A 302 12.97 -8.58 5.00
N ILE A 303 12.56 -9.77 4.56
CA ILE A 303 12.69 -11.00 5.34
C ILE A 303 14.18 -11.32 5.57
N GLU A 304 15.03 -11.20 4.55
CA GLU A 304 16.48 -11.37 4.69
C GLU A 304 17.06 -10.34 5.67
N PHE A 305 16.60 -9.09 5.60
CA PHE A 305 17.06 -8.02 6.47
C PHE A 305 16.74 -8.25 7.96
N PHE A 306 15.61 -8.91 8.27
CA PHE A 306 15.27 -9.29 9.65
C PHE A 306 16.20 -10.37 10.21
N LYS A 307 16.73 -11.23 9.34
CA LYS A 307 17.64 -12.32 9.72
C LYS A 307 19.11 -11.92 9.86
N ARG A 308 19.48 -10.67 9.53
CA ARG A 308 20.88 -10.22 9.61
C ARG A 308 21.39 -10.22 11.05
N THR A 309 22.68 -10.50 11.21
CA THR A 309 23.37 -10.50 12.52
C THR A 309 23.55 -9.09 13.10
N GLN A 310 23.63 -8.08 12.23
CA GLN A 310 23.72 -6.68 12.67
C GLN A 310 22.37 -6.24 13.25
N PRO A 311 22.32 -5.82 14.53
CA PRO A 311 21.06 -5.50 15.21
C PRO A 311 20.45 -4.18 14.73
N SER A 312 21.12 -3.42 13.87
CA SER A 312 20.59 -2.14 13.39
C SER A 312 21.00 -1.91 11.94
N GLY A 313 20.08 -1.30 11.18
CA GLY A 313 20.31 -1.00 9.77
C GLY A 313 19.09 -0.38 9.13
N SER A 314 19.17 -0.10 7.84
CA SER A 314 18.03 0.37 7.07
C SER A 314 18.03 -0.12 5.63
N LEU A 315 16.83 -0.23 5.05
CA LEU A 315 16.61 -0.40 3.62
C LEU A 315 15.84 0.80 3.07
N ASP A 316 16.21 1.23 1.88
CA ASP A 316 15.51 2.26 1.13
C ASP A 316 14.60 1.62 0.09
N PHE A 317 13.34 2.06 0.07
CA PHE A 317 12.28 1.55 -0.79
C PHE A 317 11.74 2.68 -1.69
N PRO A 318 11.07 2.37 -2.81
CA PRO A 318 10.52 3.38 -3.72
C PRO A 318 9.62 4.42 -3.03
N GLY A 319 9.58 5.65 -3.53
CA GLY A 319 8.73 6.71 -2.95
C GLY A 319 9.13 7.13 -1.53
N ASP A 320 10.43 7.07 -1.19
CA ASP A 320 10.99 7.50 0.10
C ASP A 320 10.51 6.70 1.32
N LEU A 321 10.00 5.49 1.11
CA LEU A 321 9.76 4.55 2.19
C LEU A 321 11.11 4.06 2.72
N LYS A 322 11.29 4.12 4.04
CA LYS A 322 12.46 3.59 4.71
C LYS A 322 12.05 2.51 5.71
N ILE A 323 12.72 1.38 5.65
CA ILE A 323 12.56 0.29 6.60
C ILE A 323 13.77 0.31 7.52
N VAL A 324 13.56 0.52 8.81
CA VAL A 324 14.63 0.69 9.80
C VAL A 324 14.47 -0.35 10.90
N ARG A 325 15.52 -1.14 11.09
CA ARG A 325 15.63 -2.10 12.19
C ARG A 325 16.45 -1.49 13.32
N THR A 326 15.92 -1.61 14.53
CA THR A 326 16.56 -1.20 15.78
C THR A 326 16.39 -2.33 16.80
N TYR A 327 17.42 -3.14 16.94
CA TYR A 327 17.44 -4.39 17.70
C TYR A 327 16.34 -5.36 17.26
N GLU A 328 15.34 -5.55 18.11
CA GLU A 328 14.21 -6.46 17.91
C GLU A 328 12.98 -5.77 17.33
N GLU A 329 13.04 -4.46 17.09
CA GLU A 329 11.96 -3.72 16.45
C GLU A 329 12.32 -3.34 15.02
N CYS A 330 11.30 -3.31 14.17
CA CYS A 330 11.38 -2.77 12.82
C CYS A 330 10.30 -1.72 12.60
N SER A 331 10.67 -0.61 11.95
CA SER A 331 9.74 0.42 11.52
C SER A 331 9.77 0.59 10.01
N PHE A 332 8.59 0.65 9.40
CA PHE A 332 8.34 1.02 8.03
C PHE A 332 7.76 2.43 8.06
N ARG A 333 8.48 3.42 7.54
CA ARG A 333 8.03 4.81 7.59
C ARG A 333 8.47 5.56 6.35
N PHE A 334 7.61 6.43 5.84
CA PHE A 334 8.09 7.46 4.92
C PHE A 334 8.96 8.45 5.68
N LYS A 335 9.94 9.02 4.98
CA LYS A 335 10.80 10.05 5.54
C LYS A 335 9.94 11.15 6.14
N GLN A 336 9.94 11.28 7.47
CA GLN A 336 9.46 12.49 8.12
C GLN A 336 10.48 13.59 7.81
N GLU A 337 10.00 14.82 7.60
CA GLU A 337 10.88 15.98 7.51
C GLU A 337 11.79 15.95 8.73
N ILE A 338 13.10 15.86 8.47
CA ILE A 338 14.11 15.95 9.51
C ILE A 338 13.88 17.32 10.14
N VAL A 339 13.57 17.37 11.45
CA VAL A 339 13.64 18.63 12.17
C VAL A 339 15.09 19.10 12.04
N SER A 340 15.29 20.16 11.27
CA SER A 340 16.60 20.77 11.01
C SER A 340 17.37 20.92 12.33
N PRO A 341 18.72 20.82 12.34
CA PRO A 341 19.51 21.17 13.51
C PRO A 341 19.00 22.49 14.08
N PHE A 342 18.64 22.48 15.36
CA PHE A 342 18.12 23.66 16.03
C PHE A 342 19.17 24.23 16.96
N LEU A 343 19.14 25.56 17.10
CA LEU A 343 19.91 26.33 18.08
C LEU A 343 18.97 27.42 18.60
N GLN A 344 18.78 27.46 19.90
CA GLN A 344 17.96 28.47 20.56
C GLN A 344 18.68 28.97 21.82
N ASP A 345 18.71 30.29 21.99
CA ASP A 345 19.22 30.90 23.20
C ASP A 345 18.15 30.83 24.32
N LEU A 346 18.56 30.43 25.51
CA LEU A 346 17.76 30.35 26.72
C LEU A 346 18.29 31.36 27.74
N SER A 347 17.46 32.35 28.04
CA SER A 347 17.73 33.33 29.09
C SER A 347 17.68 32.68 30.48
N VAL A 348 18.35 33.29 31.45
CA VAL A 348 18.38 32.85 32.85
C VAL A 348 18.11 34.07 33.75
N PRO A 349 16.93 34.20 34.36
CA PRO A 349 15.77 33.28 34.30
C PRO A 349 15.03 33.35 32.95
N GLY A 350 14.31 32.29 32.60
CA GLY A 350 13.60 32.20 31.32
C GLY A 350 12.92 30.85 31.10
N THR A 351 12.11 30.76 30.04
CA THR A 351 11.46 29.52 29.62
C THR A 351 11.50 29.42 28.11
N ILE A 352 11.71 28.20 27.60
CA ILE A 352 11.68 27.94 26.17
C ILE A 352 11.02 26.59 25.89
N THR A 353 10.22 26.56 24.83
CA THR A 353 9.56 25.34 24.32
C THR A 353 10.16 25.01 22.96
N LEU A 354 10.72 23.82 22.85
CA LEU A 354 11.31 23.32 21.62
C LEU A 354 10.22 22.86 20.63
N LEU A 355 10.58 22.72 19.35
CA LEU A 355 9.66 22.29 18.29
C LEU A 355 9.10 20.88 18.51
N ASN A 356 9.85 20.01 19.19
CA ASN A 356 9.40 18.67 19.60
C ASN A 356 8.42 18.73 20.81
N GLY A 357 8.21 19.91 21.39
CA GLY A 357 7.33 20.18 22.52
C GLY A 357 7.96 19.97 23.90
N ASP A 358 9.26 19.69 23.99
CA ASP A 358 9.97 19.69 25.26
C ASP A 358 10.14 21.12 25.80
N GLU A 359 10.12 21.27 27.13
CA GLU A 359 10.17 22.56 27.81
C GLU A 359 11.40 22.64 28.73
N PHE A 360 12.10 23.78 28.69
CA PHE A 360 13.15 24.13 29.64
C PHE A 360 12.75 25.38 30.40
N VAL A 361 12.85 25.32 31.73
CA VAL A 361 12.60 26.45 32.63
C VAL A 361 13.85 26.71 33.44
N THR A 362 14.33 27.95 33.45
CA THR A 362 15.52 28.36 34.21
C THR A 362 15.15 29.37 35.28
N GLU A 363 15.79 29.21 36.43
CA GLU A 363 15.64 30.11 37.57
C GLU A 363 16.98 30.35 38.25
N VAL A 364 17.03 31.42 39.04
CA VAL A 364 18.18 31.80 39.83
C VAL A 364 17.76 31.82 41.29
N SER A 365 18.46 31.07 42.13
CA SER A 365 18.10 30.89 43.54
C SER A 365 19.35 30.87 44.41
N GLU A 366 19.24 31.29 45.66
CA GLU A 366 20.28 31.06 46.68
C GLU A 366 20.17 29.67 47.31
N ASP A 367 19.02 29.02 47.15
CA ASP A 367 18.72 27.68 47.64
C ASP A 367 18.77 26.64 46.52
N ILE A 368 19.28 25.45 46.83
CA ILE A 368 19.31 24.32 45.92
C ILE A 368 17.98 23.55 46.02
N PRO A 369 17.37 23.13 44.89
CA PRO A 369 16.14 22.34 44.89
C PRO A 369 16.25 21.05 45.71
N SER A 370 15.18 20.71 46.41
CA SER A 370 15.08 19.47 47.18
C SER A 370 15.09 18.22 46.29
N ASN A 371 14.63 18.32 45.04
CA ASN A 371 14.59 17.23 44.06
C ASN A 371 15.63 17.43 42.94
N MET A 372 16.77 16.74 43.01
CA MET A 372 17.84 16.78 42.01
C MET A 372 17.91 15.49 41.18
N ASN A 373 16.79 15.14 40.54
CA ASN A 373 16.68 14.01 39.62
C ASN A 373 17.21 14.35 38.21
N GLU A 374 17.20 13.39 37.28
CA GLU A 374 17.80 13.53 35.93
C GLU A 374 17.15 14.62 35.05
N THR A 375 16.01 15.17 35.45
CA THR A 375 15.33 16.31 34.81
C THR A 375 15.78 17.68 35.33
N VAL A 376 16.62 17.72 36.35
CA VAL A 376 17.12 18.97 36.95
C VAL A 376 18.64 19.04 36.86
N PHE A 377 19.14 20.21 36.45
CA PHE A 377 20.55 20.57 36.45
C PHE A 377 20.78 21.81 37.31
N VAL A 378 21.81 21.77 38.15
CA VAL A 378 22.17 22.86 39.06
C VAL A 378 23.67 23.12 38.97
N ALA A 379 24.04 24.37 38.73
CA ALA A 379 25.42 24.85 38.74
C ALA A 379 25.53 26.21 39.45
N LYS A 380 26.74 26.61 39.83
CA LYS A 380 26.98 27.94 40.38
C LYS A 380 26.72 28.96 39.29
N TYR A 381 26.01 30.04 39.63
CA TYR A 381 25.62 31.05 38.67
C TYR A 381 26.84 31.69 37.98
N ASN A 382 27.92 31.91 38.73
CA ASN A 382 29.13 32.57 38.24
C ASN A 382 30.10 31.64 37.49
N ASP A 383 29.90 30.32 37.52
CA ASP A 383 30.76 29.36 36.80
C ASP A 383 30.30 29.13 35.35
N ILE A 384 29.17 29.75 34.96
CA ILE A 384 28.49 29.53 33.67
C ILE A 384 28.45 30.84 32.88
N SER A 385 28.72 30.75 31.58
CA SER A 385 28.59 31.89 30.67
C SER A 385 27.20 31.94 30.04
N TYR A 386 26.58 33.12 29.97
CA TYR A 386 25.20 33.31 29.47
C TYR A 386 25.15 34.13 28.16
N PRO A 387 24.08 34.01 27.33
CA PRO A 387 22.91 33.14 27.51
C PRO A 387 23.25 31.66 27.36
N LEU A 388 22.40 30.79 27.90
CA LEU A 388 22.52 29.36 27.62
C LEU A 388 22.09 29.09 26.18
N ARG A 389 22.63 28.04 25.57
CA ARG A 389 22.26 27.60 24.23
C ARG A 389 21.75 26.18 24.29
N ILE A 390 20.55 25.95 23.77
CA ILE A 390 20.01 24.61 23.55
C ILE A 390 20.12 24.31 22.07
N ARG A 391 20.82 23.23 21.74
CA ARG A 391 21.02 22.81 20.36
C ARG A 391 20.98 21.31 20.14
N SER A 392 20.83 20.91 18.89
CA SER A 392 21.16 19.56 18.43
C SER A 392 22.65 19.25 18.65
N ARG A 393 22.97 17.95 18.77
CA ARG A 393 24.36 17.50 18.85
C ARG A 393 25.13 17.82 17.56
N GLU A 394 26.40 18.12 17.70
CA GLU A 394 27.33 18.34 16.60
C GLU A 394 28.39 17.23 16.55
N ASN A 395 28.94 17.02 15.35
CA ASN A 395 29.99 16.01 15.16
C ASN A 395 31.27 16.46 15.87
N GLY A 396 31.70 15.67 16.85
CA GLY A 396 32.90 15.97 17.64
C GLY A 396 32.59 16.38 19.08
N ASP A 397 31.33 16.68 19.41
CA ASP A 397 30.90 17.11 20.74
C ASP A 397 31.45 16.22 21.87
N ARG A 398 31.98 16.88 22.90
CA ARG A 398 32.49 16.26 24.13
C ARG A 398 32.02 17.03 25.34
N MET A 399 31.82 16.32 26.45
CA MET A 399 31.57 16.92 27.76
C MET A 399 32.50 16.33 28.81
N SER A 400 32.92 17.13 29.78
CA SER A 400 33.43 16.61 31.07
C SER A 400 32.25 16.01 31.82
N ILE A 401 32.41 14.87 32.49
CA ILE A 401 31.30 14.21 33.21
C ILE A 401 31.51 14.36 34.71
N GLN A 402 30.44 14.67 35.44
CA GLN A 402 30.46 14.73 36.91
C GLN A 402 31.03 13.43 37.51
N GLY A 403 32.06 13.54 38.36
CA GLY A 403 32.68 12.39 39.04
C GLY A 403 33.71 11.60 38.22
N MET A 404 34.08 12.05 37.02
CA MET A 404 35.15 11.43 36.21
C MET A 404 36.25 12.44 35.86
N ASN A 405 37.51 12.00 35.91
CA ASN A 405 38.63 12.76 35.34
C ASN A 405 38.68 12.54 33.82
N GLY A 406 38.33 13.56 33.04
CA GLY A 406 38.45 13.58 31.59
C GLY A 406 37.16 13.99 30.86
N THR A 407 37.19 13.89 29.52
CA THR A 407 36.04 14.22 28.66
C THR A 407 35.54 13.00 27.90
N LYS A 408 34.24 12.91 27.66
CA LYS A 408 33.60 11.84 26.90
C LYS A 408 32.88 12.40 25.68
N LYS A 409 32.95 11.68 24.55
CA LYS A 409 32.20 12.04 23.34
C LYS A 409 30.70 11.85 23.58
N ILE A 410 29.89 12.81 23.18
CA ILE A 410 28.42 12.71 23.27
C ILE A 410 27.88 11.50 22.50
N LYS A 411 28.49 11.18 21.35
CA LYS A 411 28.19 9.94 20.59
C LYS A 411 28.30 8.68 21.44
N ALA A 412 29.31 8.58 22.32
CA ALA A 412 29.50 7.41 23.18
C ALA A 412 28.43 7.34 24.28
N ILE A 413 28.06 8.49 24.86
CA ILE A 413 26.97 8.61 25.85
C ILE A 413 25.65 8.07 25.26
N PHE A 414 25.29 8.49 24.05
CA PHE A 414 24.07 7.99 23.38
C PHE A 414 24.10 6.49 23.09
N ILE A 415 25.27 5.92 22.75
CA ILE A 415 25.40 4.49 22.48
C ILE A 415 25.22 3.69 23.77
N GLU A 416 25.85 4.09 24.87
CA GLU A 416 25.75 3.41 26.16
C GLU A 416 24.32 3.47 26.72
N ALA A 417 23.65 4.62 26.57
CA ALA A 417 22.25 4.79 26.93
C ALA A 417 21.27 4.15 25.94
N LYS A 418 21.78 3.45 24.90
CA LYS A 418 20.98 2.80 23.85
C LYS A 418 19.96 3.72 23.17
N VAL A 419 20.27 5.01 23.05
CA VAL A 419 19.38 5.99 22.39
C VAL A 419 19.32 5.68 20.89
N PRO A 420 18.12 5.52 20.28
CA PRO A 420 17.98 5.29 18.83
C PRO A 420 18.61 6.41 18.00
N LYS A 421 19.19 6.07 16.85
CA LYS A 421 19.98 7.02 16.03
C LYS A 421 19.20 8.29 15.67
N GLU A 422 17.91 8.16 15.42
CA GLU A 422 17.00 9.24 15.05
C GLU A 422 16.79 10.22 16.21
N LYS A 423 16.53 9.67 17.41
CA LYS A 423 16.37 10.48 18.62
C LYS A 423 17.65 11.24 18.98
N ARG A 424 18.84 10.78 18.54
CA ARG A 424 20.12 11.48 18.83
C ARG A 424 20.24 12.82 18.12
N GLU A 425 19.65 13.00 16.94
CA GLU A 425 19.73 14.26 16.20
C GLU A 425 18.79 15.33 16.80
N GLU A 426 17.68 14.88 17.38
CA GLU A 426 16.68 15.73 18.04
C GLU A 426 16.96 15.97 19.52
N TRP A 427 17.83 15.16 20.14
CA TRP A 427 18.09 15.25 21.57
C TRP A 427 18.75 16.58 21.94
N PRO A 428 18.17 17.36 22.87
CA PRO A 428 18.72 18.66 23.23
C PRO A 428 20.05 18.50 23.99
N VAL A 429 21.02 19.33 23.66
CA VAL A 429 22.26 19.51 24.40
C VAL A 429 22.30 20.95 24.91
N VAL A 430 22.53 21.13 26.20
CA VAL A 430 22.61 22.45 26.83
C VAL A 430 24.07 22.86 26.93
N CYS A 431 24.38 24.01 26.34
CA CYS A 431 25.69 24.64 26.34
C CYS A 431 25.62 26.00 27.04
N ASP A 432 26.76 26.44 27.58
CA ASP A 432 26.94 27.83 27.96
C ASP A 432 27.24 28.71 26.72
N ALA A 433 27.41 30.02 26.91
CA ALA A 433 27.72 30.94 25.82
C ALA A 433 29.09 30.68 25.15
N SER A 434 30.03 30.03 25.85
CA SER A 434 31.34 29.64 25.32
C SER A 434 31.27 28.42 24.39
N GLY A 435 30.13 27.72 24.35
CA GLY A 435 29.94 26.49 23.60
C GLY A 435 30.33 25.23 24.38
N THR A 436 30.63 25.36 25.68
CA THR A 436 30.91 24.24 26.57
C THR A 436 29.61 23.52 26.93
N ILE A 437 29.55 22.21 26.69
CA ILE A 437 28.37 21.40 27.01
C ILE A 437 28.31 21.18 28.52
N ILE A 438 27.25 21.71 29.14
CA ILE A 438 27.04 21.63 30.59
C ILE A 438 26.08 20.50 30.97
N TRP A 439 25.17 20.11 30.07
CA TRP A 439 24.17 19.09 30.37
C TRP A 439 23.61 18.41 29.13
N VAL A 440 23.41 17.09 29.22
CA VAL A 440 22.60 16.31 28.29
C VAL A 440 21.41 15.76 29.09
N PRO A 441 20.21 16.37 28.97
CA PRO A 441 19.04 16.03 29.76
C PRO A 441 18.71 14.53 29.74
N LEU A 442 18.30 14.01 30.89
CA LEU A 442 18.01 12.59 31.15
C LEU A 442 19.17 11.60 30.98
N LEU A 443 20.36 12.05 30.55
CA LEU A 443 21.49 11.17 30.26
C LEU A 443 22.70 11.42 31.16
N LYS A 444 23.30 12.62 31.08
CA LYS A 444 24.52 12.94 31.81
C LYS A 444 24.64 14.43 32.15
N ARG A 445 25.22 14.70 33.32
CA ARG A 445 25.57 16.04 33.80
C ARG A 445 27.07 16.28 33.69
N SER A 446 27.45 17.53 33.43
CA SER A 446 28.86 17.89 33.35
C SER A 446 29.52 18.05 34.72
N ALA A 447 30.84 18.29 34.71
CA ALA A 447 31.58 18.61 35.94
C ALA A 447 31.12 19.90 36.64
N PHE A 448 30.36 20.78 35.95
CA PHE A 448 29.75 21.97 36.54
C PHE A 448 28.56 21.66 37.46
N ALA A 449 28.03 20.43 37.42
CA ALA A 449 26.91 20.04 38.24
C ALA A 449 27.31 19.94 39.72
N ILE A 450 26.48 20.52 40.58
CA ILE A 450 26.66 20.49 42.03
C ILE A 450 25.91 19.29 42.62
N SER A 451 26.54 18.61 43.59
CA SER A 451 25.87 17.62 44.44
C SER A 451 25.35 18.29 45.72
N LYS A 452 24.30 17.72 46.33
CA LYS A 452 23.73 18.25 47.59
C LYS A 452 24.79 18.40 48.71
N GLU A 453 25.81 17.56 48.71
CA GLU A 453 26.89 17.55 49.71
C GLU A 453 27.89 18.71 49.53
N MET A 454 27.93 19.34 48.36
CA MET A 454 28.84 20.45 48.03
C MET A 454 28.16 21.83 48.14
N ALA A 455 26.92 21.86 48.63
CA ALA A 455 26.12 23.08 48.78
C ALA A 455 26.73 24.02 49.83
N LYS A 456 26.96 25.27 49.44
CA LYS A 456 27.34 26.39 50.33
C LYS A 456 26.39 27.56 50.04
N LYS A 457 26.38 28.61 50.86
CA LYS A 457 25.61 29.81 50.51
C LYS A 457 26.26 30.46 49.28
N ASP A 458 25.60 30.35 48.13
CA ASP A 458 26.08 30.82 46.83
C ASP A 458 24.86 31.12 45.94
N LYS A 459 25.07 31.80 44.81
CA LYS A 459 24.02 32.03 43.83
C LYS A 459 24.03 30.89 42.82
N TYR A 460 22.90 30.21 42.64
CA TYR A 460 22.76 29.04 41.79
C TYR A 460 21.91 29.31 40.55
N MET A 461 22.29 28.69 39.44
CA MET A 461 21.48 28.55 38.22
C MET A 461 20.86 27.15 38.22
N ILE A 462 19.55 27.10 38.07
CA ILE A 462 18.77 25.86 38.04
C ILE A 462 18.08 25.77 36.68
N ILE A 463 18.14 24.59 36.05
CA ILE A 463 17.45 24.26 34.80
C ILE A 463 16.56 23.05 35.06
N HIS A 464 15.27 23.21 34.77
CA HIS A 464 14.27 22.14 34.78
C HIS A 464 13.94 21.75 33.35
N TYR A 465 14.00 20.46 33.04
CA TYR A 465 13.61 19.89 31.75
C TYR A 465 12.35 19.06 31.89
N LYS A 466 11.33 19.37 31.09
CA LYS A 466 10.11 18.57 30.98
C LYS A 466 10.01 18.02 29.57
N SER A 467 10.05 16.70 29.43
CA SER A 467 9.83 16.06 28.14
C SER A 467 8.35 15.79 27.88
N LYS A 468 7.89 16.12 26.67
CA LYS A 468 6.49 15.89 26.25
C LYS A 468 6.10 14.40 26.28
N GLU A 469 7.05 13.49 26.00
CA GLU A 469 6.81 12.04 26.08
C GLU A 469 6.58 11.56 27.53
N SER A 470 7.01 12.33 28.54
CA SER A 470 6.94 11.95 29.96
C SER A 470 5.61 12.32 30.64
N SER A 471 4.86 13.28 30.08
CA SER A 471 3.55 13.70 30.59
C SER A 471 2.44 12.65 30.41
N GLY A 472 2.71 11.57 29.65
CA GLY A 472 1.83 10.41 29.50
C GLY A 472 2.22 9.20 30.36
N ARG A 473 3.25 9.29 31.21
CA ARG A 473 3.65 8.24 32.15
C ARG A 473 3.64 8.77 33.57
N ILE A 474 2.44 8.88 34.13
CA ILE A 474 2.24 8.85 35.59
C ILE A 474 1.86 7.41 35.95
N MET A 475 2.84 6.69 36.51
CA MET A 475 2.72 5.63 37.52
C MET A 475 1.57 4.60 37.40
N LYS A 476 1.76 3.55 36.61
CA LYS A 476 2.00 2.15 37.02
C LYS A 476 1.95 1.22 35.81
#